data_AF-A0AA37L462-F1
#
_entry.id   AF-A0AA37L462-F1
#
_cell.length_a   1.000
_cell.length_b   1.000
_cell.length_c   1.000
_cell.angle_alpha   90.00
_cell.angle_beta   90.00
_cell.angle_gamma   90.00
#
_symmetry.space_group_name_H-M   'P 1'
#
loop_
_entity.id
_entity.type
_entity.pdbx_description
1 polymer ?
#
loop_
_entity_poly.entity_id
_entity_poly.type
_entity_poly.pdbx_seq_one_letter_code
_entity_poly.pdbx_strand_id
1 'polypeptide(L)'
;METGLLRLLFGFLIAPAVPAVLMFAVQAFVIGYSDAAMGVIIFLIIGYASAVILGIPAYLFLRNRGLVGLEYYLLLGAVIGVAYYVVVFIPTYLKADSKYVLELISNTVGFGVIGLAGGLIASLVFWFIVIRSRRRPIIG
;
A
#
# COMPACT_ATOMS: atom_id res chain seq x y z
N MET A 1 11.26 26.65 1.13
CA MET A 1 10.90 25.73 0.02
C MET A 1 11.40 24.30 0.27
N GLU A 2 12.55 24.11 0.94
CA GLU A 2 13.19 22.81 1.22
C GLU A 2 12.35 21.83 2.04
N THR A 3 11.52 22.32 2.96
CA THR A 3 10.67 21.48 3.82
C THR A 3 9.62 20.68 3.03
N GLY A 4 9.18 21.17 1.86
CA GLY A 4 8.16 20.49 1.06
C GLY A 4 8.68 19.26 0.33
N LEU A 5 9.91 19.33 -0.20
CA LEU A 5 10.55 18.23 -0.93
C LEU A 5 10.99 17.13 0.04
N LEU A 6 11.63 17.49 1.15
CA LEU A 6 12.05 16.52 2.17
C LEU A 6 10.86 15.70 2.68
N ARG A 7 9.73 16.35 2.96
CA ARG A 7 8.51 15.65 3.39
C ARG A 7 7.97 14.70 2.34
N LEU A 8 8.06 15.05 1.07
CA LEU A 8 7.64 14.18 -0.02
C LEU A 8 8.52 12.93 -0.08
N LEU A 9 9.84 13.12 0.02
CA LEU A 9 10.81 12.02 0.06
C LEU A 9 10.56 11.11 1.27
N PHE A 10 10.37 11.68 2.46
CA PHE A 10 10.00 10.90 3.65
C PHE A 10 8.66 10.18 3.51
N GLY A 11 7.68 10.81 2.85
CA GLY A 11 6.39 10.18 2.55
C GLY A 11 6.55 8.92 1.71
N PHE A 12 7.31 8.99 0.62
CA PHE A 12 7.58 7.83 -0.25
C PHE A 12 8.52 6.80 0.37
N LEU A 13 9.38 7.22 1.30
CA LEU A 13 10.24 6.30 2.04
C LEU A 13 9.47 5.53 3.12
N ILE A 14 8.67 6.23 3.93
CA ILE A 14 8.03 5.66 5.12
C ILE A 14 6.73 4.93 4.76
N ALA A 15 5.94 5.45 3.82
CA ALA A 15 4.62 4.88 3.51
C ALA A 15 4.64 3.40 3.13
N PRO A 16 5.60 2.89 2.32
CA PRO A 16 5.71 1.46 2.01
C PRO A 16 6.28 0.63 3.17
N ALA A 17 7.14 1.21 3.99
CA ALA A 17 7.79 0.52 5.10
C ALA A 17 6.81 0.20 6.23
N VAL A 18 5.89 1.11 6.55
CA VAL A 18 4.92 0.92 7.65
C VAL A 18 4.05 -0.34 7.49
N PRO A 19 3.33 -0.58 6.38
CA PRO A 19 2.54 -1.79 6.23
C PRO A 19 3.42 -3.05 6.24
N ALA A 20 4.63 -3.00 5.71
CA ALA A 20 5.56 -4.14 5.76
C ALA A 20 5.94 -4.48 7.21
N VAL A 21 6.33 -3.48 8.01
CA VAL A 21 6.69 -3.67 9.43
C VAL A 21 5.50 -4.17 10.24
N LEU A 22 4.30 -3.62 10.02
CA LEU A 22 3.09 -4.08 10.71
C LEU A 22 2.76 -5.54 10.34
N MET A 23 2.83 -5.88 9.06
CA MET A 23 2.63 -7.25 8.60
C MET A 23 3.66 -8.21 9.18
N PHE A 24 4.93 -7.81 9.23
CA PHE A 24 5.98 -8.60 9.88
C PHE A 24 5.68 -8.83 11.36
N ALA A 25 5.30 -7.79 12.11
CA ALA A 25 4.99 -7.92 13.53
C ALA A 25 3.83 -8.90 13.76
N VAL A 26 2.78 -8.83 12.95
CA VAL A 26 1.64 -9.75 13.01
C VAL A 26 2.06 -11.18 12.66
N GLN A 27 2.79 -11.37 11.56
CA GLN A 27 3.22 -12.70 11.14
C GLN A 27 4.22 -13.33 12.11
N ALA A 28 5.18 -12.56 12.62
CA ALA A 28 6.16 -13.04 13.59
C ALA A 28 5.49 -13.56 14.87
N PHE A 29 4.36 -12.96 15.26
CA PHE A 29 3.56 -13.42 16.39
C PHE A 29 2.75 -14.69 16.09
N VAL A 30 2.28 -14.87 14.85
CA VAL A 30 1.36 -15.98 14.50
C VAL A 30 2.09 -17.22 13.99
N ILE A 31 3.07 -17.05 13.10
CA ILE A 31 3.76 -18.15 12.39
C ILE A 31 5.26 -18.24 12.73
N GLY A 32 5.79 -17.27 13.48
CA GLY A 32 7.20 -17.25 13.91
C GLY A 32 8.10 -16.38 13.03
N TYR A 33 9.29 -16.07 13.57
CA TYR A 33 10.19 -15.06 13.01
C TYR A 33 10.74 -15.40 11.61
N SER A 34 11.13 -16.67 11.39
CA SER A 34 11.79 -17.09 10.14
C SER A 34 10.90 -16.87 8.91
N ASP A 35 9.63 -17.30 8.99
CA ASP A 35 8.69 -17.18 7.87
C ASP A 35 8.26 -15.72 7.67
N ALA A 36 8.07 -14.98 8.78
CA ALA A 36 7.73 -13.56 8.72
C ALA A 36 8.82 -12.72 8.06
N ALA A 37 10.10 -13.04 8.28
CA ALA A 37 11.24 -12.31 7.74
C ALA A 37 11.28 -12.38 6.20
N MET A 38 10.94 -13.52 5.61
CA MET A 38 10.84 -13.62 4.15
C MET A 38 9.70 -12.76 3.60
N GLY A 39 8.54 -12.78 4.28
CA GLY A 39 7.40 -11.94 3.92
C GLY A 39 7.76 -10.46 3.87
N VAL A 40 8.44 -9.95 4.90
CA VAL A 40 8.73 -8.50 4.98
C VAL A 40 9.60 -8.00 3.82
N ILE A 41 10.58 -8.79 3.39
CA ILE A 41 11.48 -8.42 2.29
C ILE A 41 10.68 -8.28 0.99
N ILE A 42 9.81 -9.26 0.71
CA ILE A 42 8.94 -9.25 -0.46
C ILE A 42 8.01 -8.03 -0.42
N PHE A 43 7.38 -7.76 0.73
CA PHE A 43 6.51 -6.60 0.92
C PHE A 43 7.24 -5.27 0.73
N LEU A 44 8.48 -5.15 1.20
CA LEU A 44 9.28 -3.93 1.01
C LEU A 44 9.61 -3.72 -0.46
N ILE A 45 10.12 -4.75 -1.16
CA ILE A 45 10.48 -4.65 -2.58
C ILE A 45 9.26 -4.23 -3.42
N ILE A 46 8.15 -4.95 -3.24
CA ILE A 46 6.90 -4.67 -3.96
C ILE A 46 6.35 -3.30 -3.58
N GLY A 47 6.33 -2.97 -2.29
CA GLY A 47 5.79 -1.72 -1.78
C GLY A 47 6.53 -0.51 -2.33
N TYR A 48 7.87 -0.54 -2.32
CA TYR A 48 8.68 0.54 -2.89
C TYR A 48 8.55 0.63 -4.41
N ALA A 49 8.57 -0.50 -5.13
CA ALA A 49 8.35 -0.51 -6.57
C ALA A 49 6.99 0.10 -6.93
N SER A 50 5.93 -0.30 -6.21
CA SER A 50 4.58 0.21 -6.40
C SER A 50 4.47 1.71 -6.05
N ALA A 51 5.16 2.16 -5.00
CA ALA A 51 5.19 3.57 -4.64
C ALA A 51 5.82 4.43 -5.73
N VAL A 52 6.88 3.95 -6.38
CA VAL A 52 7.54 4.67 -7.49
C VAL A 52 6.69 4.64 -8.75
N ILE A 53 6.20 3.46 -9.15
CA ILE A 53 5.51 3.27 -10.43
C ILE A 53 4.08 3.84 -10.39
N LEU A 54 3.35 3.65 -9.28
CA LEU A 54 1.95 4.03 -9.15
C LEU A 54 1.76 5.21 -8.19
N GLY A 55 2.44 5.18 -7.04
CA GLY A 55 2.27 6.19 -6.00
C GLY A 55 2.68 7.59 -6.44
N ILE A 56 3.86 7.76 -7.05
CA ILE A 56 4.37 9.06 -7.50
C ILE A 56 3.45 9.67 -8.58
N PRO A 57 3.13 8.97 -9.69
CA PRO A 57 2.24 9.53 -10.71
C PRO A 57 0.85 9.86 -10.16
N ALA A 58 0.28 8.99 -9.33
CA ALA A 58 -1.03 9.23 -8.74
C ALA A 58 -1.03 10.44 -7.78
N TYR A 59 0.02 10.61 -6.97
CA TYR A 59 0.19 11.79 -6.13
C TYR A 59 0.24 13.08 -6.95
N LEU A 60 1.05 13.10 -8.02
CA LEU A 60 1.17 14.26 -8.90
C LEU A 60 -0.16 14.58 -9.57
N PHE A 61 -0.88 13.56 -10.04
CA PHE A 61 -2.20 13.71 -10.64
C PHE A 61 -3.22 14.31 -9.65
N LEU A 62 -3.36 13.73 -8.45
CA LEU A 62 -4.26 14.24 -7.41
C LEU A 62 -3.92 15.67 -7.00
N ARG A 63 -2.61 15.96 -6.82
CA ARG A 63 -2.12 17.29 -6.46
C ARG A 63 -2.43 18.32 -7.55
N ASN A 64 -2.21 17.99 -8.82
CA ASN A 64 -2.48 18.89 -9.94
C ASN A 64 -3.98 19.20 -10.08
N ARG A 65 -4.85 18.32 -9.59
CA ARG A 65 -6.30 18.50 -9.54
C ARG A 65 -6.79 19.17 -8.24
N GLY A 66 -5.90 19.54 -7.32
CA GLY A 66 -6.26 20.11 -6.02
C GLY A 66 -6.95 19.12 -5.07
N LEU A 67 -6.91 17.81 -5.36
CA LEU A 67 -7.56 16.77 -4.58
C LEU A 67 -6.67 16.38 -3.39
N VAL A 68 -6.87 17.06 -2.27
CA VAL A 68 -6.07 16.90 -1.03
C VAL A 68 -6.86 16.25 0.12
N GLY A 69 -8.08 15.79 -0.14
CA GLY A 69 -8.93 15.07 0.83
C GLY A 69 -8.36 13.69 1.16
N LEU A 70 -8.57 13.21 2.38
CA LEU A 70 -8.09 11.89 2.83
C LEU A 70 -8.76 10.77 2.00
N GLU A 71 -10.03 10.95 1.66
CA GLU A 71 -10.86 10.05 0.89
C GLU A 71 -10.24 9.68 -0.47
N TYR A 72 -9.61 10.62 -1.18
CA TYR A 72 -8.98 10.36 -2.47
C TYR A 72 -7.75 9.46 -2.33
N TYR A 73 -6.96 9.65 -1.27
CA TYR A 73 -5.76 8.85 -1.02
C TYR A 73 -6.14 7.45 -0.51
N LEU A 74 -7.16 7.34 0.33
CA LEU A 74 -7.70 6.04 0.76
C LEU A 74 -8.28 5.27 -0.42
N LEU A 75 -9.07 5.91 -1.29
CA LEU A 75 -9.59 5.30 -2.51
C LEU A 75 -8.45 4.81 -3.41
N LEU A 76 -7.42 5.64 -3.61
CA LEU A 76 -6.24 5.26 -4.38
C LEU A 76 -5.52 4.05 -3.77
N GLY A 77 -5.33 4.05 -2.44
CA GLY A 77 -4.70 2.94 -1.72
C GLY A 77 -5.50 1.64 -1.85
N ALA A 78 -6.83 1.74 -1.73
CA ALA A 78 -7.72 0.60 -1.92
C ALA A 78 -7.67 0.05 -3.36
N VAL A 79 -7.72 0.93 -4.37
CA VAL A 79 -7.62 0.54 -5.77
C VAL A 79 -6.28 -0.14 -6.06
N ILE A 80 -5.16 0.41 -5.57
CA ILE A 80 -3.83 -0.22 -5.75
C ILE A 80 -3.79 -1.59 -5.06
N GLY A 81 -4.30 -1.71 -3.84
CA GLY A 81 -4.33 -2.97 -3.09
C GLY A 81 -5.16 -4.05 -3.78
N VAL A 82 -6.36 -3.70 -4.24
CA VAL A 82 -7.23 -4.62 -5.00
C VAL A 82 -6.61 -4.97 -6.35
N ALA A 83 -6.06 -3.99 -7.07
CA ALA A 83 -5.38 -4.23 -8.34
C ALA A 83 -4.21 -5.21 -8.16
N TYR A 84 -3.47 -5.12 -7.06
CA TYR A 84 -2.39 -6.06 -6.77
C TYR A 84 -2.91 -7.51 -6.66
N TYR A 85 -3.98 -7.73 -5.90
CA TYR A 85 -4.61 -9.04 -5.79
C TYR A 85 -5.10 -9.56 -7.14
N VAL A 86 -5.79 -8.71 -7.90
CA VAL A 86 -6.31 -9.03 -9.24
C VAL A 86 -5.16 -9.44 -10.16
N VAL A 87 -4.10 -8.63 -10.27
CA VAL A 87 -2.97 -8.88 -11.18
C VAL A 87 -2.21 -10.16 -10.81
N VAL A 88 -2.04 -10.43 -9.51
CA VAL A 88 -1.28 -11.59 -9.06
C VAL A 88 -2.09 -12.89 -9.18
N PHE A 89 -3.38 -12.87 -8.85
CA PHE A 89 -4.14 -14.11 -8.67
C PHE A 89 -5.13 -14.44 -9.79
N ILE A 90 -5.67 -13.46 -10.52
CA ILE A 90 -6.58 -13.76 -11.65
C ILE A 90 -5.94 -14.65 -12.71
N PRO A 91 -4.67 -14.44 -13.14
CA PRO A 91 -4.04 -15.31 -14.12
C PRO A 91 -3.97 -16.77 -13.66
N THR A 92 -3.83 -16.99 -12.34
CA THR A 92 -3.82 -18.32 -11.73
C THR A 92 -5.20 -18.97 -11.82
N TYR A 93 -6.28 -18.22 -11.54
CA TYR A 93 -7.64 -18.74 -11.63
C TYR A 93 -8.06 -19.08 -13.07
N LEU A 94 -7.64 -18.26 -14.05
CA LEU A 94 -7.95 -18.50 -15.47
C LEU A 94 -7.31 -19.78 -16.01
N LYS A 95 -6.23 -20.26 -15.38
CA LYS A 95 -5.53 -21.49 -15.76
C LYS A 95 -5.92 -22.70 -14.91
N ALA A 96 -6.65 -22.49 -13.83
CA ALA A 96 -7.06 -23.56 -12.93
C ALA A 96 -8.22 -24.36 -13.54
N ASP A 97 -8.28 -25.66 -13.23
CA ASP A 97 -9.44 -26.47 -13.53
C ASP A 97 -10.65 -25.94 -12.75
N SER A 98 -11.79 -25.82 -13.44
CA SER A 98 -13.07 -25.34 -12.93
C SER A 98 -13.46 -25.91 -11.57
N LYS A 99 -13.11 -27.17 -11.28
CA LYS A 99 -13.42 -27.83 -9.99
C LYS A 99 -12.65 -27.27 -8.79
N TYR A 100 -11.51 -26.61 -9.00
CA TYR A 100 -10.64 -26.09 -7.93
C TYR A 100 -10.68 -24.56 -7.78
N VAL A 101 -11.38 -23.84 -8.66
CA VAL A 101 -11.36 -22.37 -8.68
C VAL A 101 -11.86 -21.77 -7.36
N LEU A 102 -12.97 -22.30 -6.82
CA LEU A 102 -13.55 -21.81 -5.55
C LEU A 102 -12.60 -22.03 -4.37
N GLU A 103 -11.95 -23.19 -4.31
CA GLU A 103 -10.96 -23.49 -3.28
C GLU A 103 -9.75 -22.57 -3.39
N LEU A 104 -9.26 -22.32 -4.60
CA LEU A 104 -8.17 -21.38 -4.85
C LEU A 104 -8.52 -19.96 -4.38
N ILE A 105 -9.73 -19.48 -4.68
CA ILE A 105 -10.19 -18.15 -4.25
C ILE A 105 -10.25 -18.10 -2.71
N SER A 106 -10.83 -19.11 -2.07
CA SER A 106 -10.92 -19.19 -0.61
C SER A 106 -9.54 -19.17 0.05
N ASN A 107 -8.57 -19.91 -0.50
CA ASN A 107 -7.22 -19.99 0.03
C ASN A 107 -6.38 -18.71 -0.19
N THR A 108 -6.82 -17.83 -1.10
CA THR A 108 -6.06 -16.63 -1.47
C THR A 108 -6.74 -15.33 -1.05
N VAL A 109 -8.00 -15.36 -0.63
CA VAL A 109 -8.74 -14.17 -0.19
C VAL A 109 -8.01 -13.40 0.92
N GLY A 110 -7.30 -14.11 1.80
CA GLY A 110 -6.45 -13.51 2.83
C GLY A 110 -5.38 -12.57 2.25
N PHE A 111 -4.75 -12.95 1.13
CA PHE A 111 -3.78 -12.08 0.45
C PHE A 111 -4.46 -10.84 -0.15
N GLY A 112 -5.72 -10.96 -0.60
CA GLY A 112 -6.50 -9.81 -1.06
C GLY A 112 -6.79 -8.80 0.06
N VAL A 113 -7.19 -9.30 1.23
CA VAL A 113 -7.40 -8.48 2.43
C VAL A 113 -6.10 -7.78 2.85
N ILE A 114 -4.98 -8.51 2.83
CA ILE A 114 -3.66 -7.96 3.14
C ILE A 114 -3.27 -6.87 2.13
N GLY A 115 -3.46 -7.09 0.83
CA GLY A 115 -3.18 -6.10 -0.21
C GLY A 115 -4.00 -4.83 -0.03
N LEU A 116 -5.30 -4.97 0.23
CA LEU A 116 -6.21 -3.86 0.53
C LEU A 116 -5.77 -3.09 1.78
N ALA A 117 -5.54 -3.79 2.89
CA ALA A 117 -5.11 -3.17 4.15
C ALA A 117 -3.75 -2.46 3.99
N GLY A 118 -2.79 -3.09 3.32
CA GLY A 118 -1.47 -2.52 3.04
C GLY A 118 -1.57 -1.24 2.22
N GLY A 119 -2.37 -1.24 1.15
CA GLY A 119 -2.62 -0.06 0.33
C GLY A 119 -3.28 1.09 1.10
N LEU A 120 -4.28 0.79 1.93
CA LEU A 120 -4.93 1.77 2.80
C LEU A 120 -3.96 2.38 3.82
N ILE A 121 -3.18 1.54 4.50
CA ILE A 121 -2.19 2.00 5.49
C ILE A 121 -1.12 2.86 4.83
N ALA A 122 -0.55 2.42 3.70
CA ALA A 122 0.45 3.19 2.96
C ALA A 122 -0.09 4.56 2.55
N SER A 123 -1.29 4.61 1.97
CA SER A 123 -1.94 5.86 1.57
C SER A 123 -2.24 6.79 2.76
N LEU A 124 -2.68 6.23 3.89
CA LEU A 124 -2.95 6.98 5.11
C LEU A 124 -1.67 7.61 5.67
N VAL A 125 -0.58 6.84 5.77
CA VAL A 125 0.73 7.30 6.21
C VAL A 125 1.25 8.39 5.28
N PHE A 126 1.18 8.16 3.96
CA PHE A 126 1.58 9.15 2.97
C PHE A 126 0.79 10.45 3.10
N TRP A 127 -0.54 10.37 3.21
CA TRP A 127 -1.41 11.54 3.37
C TRP A 127 -1.06 12.31 4.65
N PHE A 128 -0.79 11.61 5.76
CA PHE A 128 -0.43 12.24 7.02
C PHE A 128 0.90 13.02 6.92
N ILE A 129 1.93 12.41 6.34
CA ILE A 129 3.28 13.01 6.22
C ILE A 129 3.28 14.18 5.22
N VAL A 130 2.66 13.97 4.05
CA VAL A 130 2.80 14.87 2.90
C VAL A 130 1.69 15.93 2.82
N ILE A 131 0.44 15.56 3.15
CA ILE A 131 -0.74 16.40 2.90
C ILE A 131 -1.23 17.10 4.16
N ARG A 132 -1.50 16.35 5.24
CA ARG A 132 -2.14 16.90 6.45
C ARG A 132 -1.37 18.08 7.03
N SER A 133 -0.05 17.97 7.16
CA SER A 133 0.73 19.04 7.79
C SER A 133 1.11 20.20 6.86
N ARG A 134 0.55 20.26 5.63
CA ARG A 134 0.45 21.53 4.87
C ARG A 134 -0.76 22.38 5.30
N ARG A 135 -1.76 21.82 5.99
CA ARG A 135 -2.97 22.54 6.41
C ARG A 135 -2.86 23.24 7.78
N ARG A 136 -1.70 23.24 8.46
CA ARG A 136 -1.56 24.04 9.69
C ARG A 136 -1.58 25.52 9.31
N PRO A 137 -2.56 26.33 9.78
CA PRO A 137 -2.47 27.76 9.68
C PRO A 137 -1.23 28.21 10.46
N ILE A 138 -0.44 29.10 9.88
CA ILE A 138 0.46 29.93 10.68
C ILE A 138 -0.50 30.75 11.54
N ILE A 139 -0.64 30.42 12.82
CA ILE A 139 -1.26 31.30 13.79
C ILE A 139 -0.29 32.48 13.89
N GLY A 140 -0.60 33.55 13.16
CA GLY A 140 -0.01 34.87 13.28
C GLY A 140 -0.97 35.78 14.03
#